data_AF-C0B704-F1
#
_entry.id   AF-C0B704-F1
#
_cell.length_a   1.000
_cell.length_b   1.000
_cell.length_c   1.000
_cell.angle_alpha   90.00
_cell.angle_beta   90.00
_cell.angle_gamma   90.00
#
_symmetry.space_group_name_H-M   'P 1'
#
loop_
_entity.id
_entity.type
_entity.pdbx_description
1 polymer ?
#
loop_
_entity_poly.entity_id
_entity_poly.type
_entity_poly.pdbx_seq_one_letter_code
_entity_poly.pdbx_strand_id
1 'polypeptide(L)'
;MVNYLISAYSVNPYKGSEDSIGWNWVLQYEKNYKEGDRIILLTKKFNEKDTRRGLKEFNIQHVELVIVDVPNALNWFREKHSAFHHMYYILWQHWAWLWVKHSGIHFDVIHHVTMNDYRIPSELYKAKGAKVIWGPMGGAQVTPRPLKVYEKNQLVASFREFVNKSCSWNPFYKKALRSYYKIYCINNETQKQISRIVGKDVPLMPELALRDEYKTFLFGKETTIFSKSFL
;
A
#
# COMPACT_ATOMS: atom_id res chain seq x y z
N MET A 1 18.30 15.98 6.56
CA MET A 1 18.86 15.03 5.58
C MET A 1 18.46 13.63 5.98
N VAL A 2 17.35 13.21 5.42
CA VAL A 2 16.76 11.88 5.56
C VAL A 2 16.49 11.35 4.15
N ASN A 3 16.87 10.10 3.90
CA ASN A 3 16.61 9.42 2.64
C ASN A 3 15.34 8.58 2.77
N TYR A 4 14.28 9.02 2.10
CA TYR A 4 12.99 8.36 2.05
C TYR A 4 12.84 7.54 0.76
N LEU A 5 12.33 6.32 0.91
CA LEU A 5 11.84 5.52 -0.21
C LEU A 5 10.32 5.35 -0.10
N ILE A 6 9.60 5.81 -1.11
CA ILE A 6 8.18 5.50 -1.32
C ILE A 6 8.13 4.31 -2.28
N SER A 7 7.78 3.14 -1.77
CA SER A 7 7.56 1.95 -2.61
C SER A 7 6.07 1.82 -2.92
N ALA A 8 5.72 2.04 -4.18
CA ALA A 8 4.34 2.01 -4.65
C ALA A 8 4.25 1.22 -5.95
N TYR A 9 3.64 0.03 -5.91
CA TYR A 9 3.43 -0.80 -7.10
C TYR A 9 2.61 -0.09 -8.18
N SER A 10 1.69 0.79 -7.77
CA SER A 10 0.86 1.58 -8.68
C SER A 10 0.83 3.04 -8.23
N VAL A 11 1.06 3.94 -9.19
CA VAL A 11 1.01 5.39 -9.04
C VAL A 11 0.47 5.97 -10.34
N ASN A 12 -0.62 6.72 -10.29
CA ASN A 12 -1.10 7.50 -11.43
C ASN A 12 -1.97 8.67 -10.93
N PRO A 13 -1.66 9.92 -11.28
CA PRO A 13 -2.47 11.07 -10.89
C PRO A 13 -3.84 11.15 -11.59
N TYR A 14 -4.04 10.42 -12.69
CA TYR A 14 -5.24 10.51 -13.53
C TYR A 14 -6.19 9.31 -13.37
N LYS A 15 -5.88 8.36 -12.48
CA LYS A 15 -6.68 7.16 -12.24
C LYS A 15 -7.00 7.00 -10.76
N GLY A 16 -8.20 6.49 -10.47
CA GLY A 16 -8.65 6.20 -9.10
C GLY A 16 -8.12 4.87 -8.56
N SER A 17 -8.67 4.42 -7.42
CA SER A 17 -8.29 3.16 -6.77
C SER A 17 -6.81 3.16 -6.33
N GLU A 18 -6.12 2.02 -6.41
CA GLU A 18 -4.70 1.86 -6.00
C GLU A 18 -3.75 2.87 -6.64
N ASP A 19 -4.01 3.27 -7.89
CA ASP A 19 -3.19 4.26 -8.59
C ASP A 19 -3.18 5.63 -7.89
N SER A 20 -4.35 6.07 -7.42
CA SER A 20 -4.52 7.32 -6.70
C SER A 20 -3.89 7.27 -5.31
N ILE A 21 -3.89 6.11 -4.65
CA ILE A 21 -3.28 5.94 -3.32
C ILE A 21 -1.78 6.20 -3.41
N GLY A 22 -1.09 5.57 -4.38
CA GLY A 22 0.33 5.81 -4.60
C GLY A 22 0.65 7.27 -4.89
N TRP A 23 -0.18 7.94 -5.71
CA TRP A 23 -0.01 9.36 -6.02
C TRP A 23 -0.24 10.27 -4.81
N ASN A 24 -1.27 10.02 -4.01
CA ASN A 24 -1.57 10.82 -2.82
C ASN A 24 -0.42 10.79 -1.80
N TRP A 25 0.24 9.64 -1.64
CA TRP A 25 1.43 9.55 -0.80
C TRP A 25 2.59 10.38 -1.36
N VAL A 26 2.82 10.37 -2.66
CA VAL A 26 3.82 11.24 -3.32
C VAL A 26 3.56 12.71 -2.98
N LEU A 27 2.31 13.16 -3.08
CA LEU A 27 1.92 14.53 -2.72
C LEU A 27 2.18 14.86 -1.24
N GLN A 28 1.91 13.91 -0.32
CA GLN A 28 2.19 14.14 1.10
C GLN A 28 3.68 14.24 1.39
N TYR A 29 4.52 13.41 0.76
CA TYR A 29 5.97 13.49 0.93
C TYR A 29 6.53 14.79 0.36
N GLU A 30 6.09 15.19 -0.84
CA GLU A 30 6.47 16.48 -1.45
C GLU A 30 6.10 17.65 -0.54
N LYS A 31 4.87 17.68 -0.04
CA LYS A 31 4.37 18.77 0.82
C LYS A 31 5.15 18.89 2.13
N ASN A 32 5.63 17.77 2.68
CA ASN A 32 6.37 17.73 3.95
C ASN A 32 7.88 17.67 3.76
N TYR A 33 8.36 17.95 2.54
CA TYR A 33 9.78 18.02 2.24
C TYR A 33 10.49 19.03 3.16
N LYS A 34 11.71 18.69 3.55
CA LYS A 34 12.62 19.56 4.29
C LYS A 34 13.92 19.67 3.52
N GLU A 35 14.55 20.83 3.60
CA GLU A 35 15.79 21.09 2.88
C GLU A 35 16.86 20.04 3.20
N GLY A 36 17.44 19.47 2.14
CA GLY A 36 18.44 18.42 2.22
C GLY A 36 17.90 17.01 2.43
N ASP A 37 16.58 16.80 2.48
CA ASP A 37 16.01 15.45 2.41
C ASP A 37 16.04 14.92 0.96
N ARG A 38 16.01 13.60 0.81
CA ARG A 38 15.95 12.95 -0.50
C ARG A 38 14.77 12.02 -0.55
N ILE A 39 13.86 12.22 -1.51
CA ILE A 39 12.64 11.42 -1.64
C ILE A 39 12.71 10.65 -2.95
N ILE A 40 12.69 9.32 -2.86
CA ILE A 40 12.71 8.44 -4.02
C ILE A 40 11.38 7.71 -4.13
N LEU A 41 10.72 7.85 -5.27
CA LEU A 41 9.54 7.08 -5.64
C LEU A 41 9.94 5.87 -6.48
N LEU A 42 9.70 4.67 -5.96
CA LEU A 42 9.94 3.41 -6.64
C LEU A 42 8.62 2.81 -7.12
N THR A 43 8.44 2.74 -8.44
CA THR A 43 7.21 2.21 -9.06
C THR A 43 7.49 1.38 -10.31
N LYS A 44 6.46 0.72 -10.84
CA LYS A 44 6.55 -0.10 -12.05
C LYS A 44 6.43 0.73 -13.33
N LYS A 45 6.92 0.16 -14.44
CA LYS A 45 6.94 0.82 -15.76
C LYS A 45 5.57 1.18 -16.32
N PHE A 46 4.52 0.42 -15.96
CA PHE A 46 3.20 0.53 -16.57
C PHE A 46 2.61 1.94 -16.58
N ASN A 47 2.71 2.69 -15.47
CA ASN A 47 2.21 4.07 -15.36
C ASN A 47 3.33 5.12 -15.43
N GLU A 48 4.52 4.77 -15.93
CA GLU A 48 5.68 5.68 -15.95
C GLU A 48 5.36 7.00 -16.69
N LYS A 49 4.76 6.91 -17.89
CA LYS A 49 4.45 8.08 -18.72
C LYS A 49 3.52 9.06 -18.00
N ASP A 50 2.44 8.54 -17.43
CA ASP A 50 1.46 9.32 -16.67
C ASP A 50 2.06 9.88 -15.38
N THR A 51 2.89 9.09 -14.67
CA THR A 51 3.56 9.55 -13.46
C THR A 51 4.52 10.69 -13.76
N ARG A 52 5.36 10.57 -14.81
CA ARG A 52 6.26 11.65 -15.25
C ARG A 52 5.50 12.90 -15.68
N ARG A 53 4.36 12.74 -16.37
CA ARG A 53 3.49 13.87 -16.73
C ARG A 53 2.94 14.54 -15.47
N GLY A 54 2.45 13.76 -14.51
CA GLY A 54 1.97 14.24 -13.22
C GLY A 54 3.01 15.03 -12.44
N LEU A 55 4.23 14.50 -12.31
CA LEU A 55 5.31 15.19 -11.58
C LEU A 55 5.58 16.58 -12.16
N LYS A 56 5.49 16.74 -13.49
CA LYS A 56 5.65 18.04 -14.16
C LYS A 56 4.43 18.93 -14.00
N GLU A 57 3.24 18.41 -14.27
CA GLU A 57 1.98 19.15 -14.27
C GLU A 57 1.62 19.70 -12.88
N PHE A 58 1.86 18.90 -11.83
CA PHE A 58 1.61 19.29 -10.44
C PHE A 58 2.83 19.92 -9.76
N ASN A 59 3.89 20.26 -10.51
CA ASN A 59 5.12 20.89 -10.03
C ASN A 59 5.74 20.18 -8.80
N ILE A 60 5.90 18.86 -8.88
CA ILE A 60 6.57 18.04 -7.88
C ILE A 60 8.07 18.11 -8.14
N GLN A 61 8.82 18.74 -7.24
CA GLN A 61 10.23 19.10 -7.46
C GLN A 61 11.20 18.19 -6.70
N HIS A 62 10.78 17.62 -5.57
CA HIS A 62 11.68 16.97 -4.63
C HIS A 62 11.61 15.44 -4.66
N VAL A 63 10.83 14.87 -5.58
CA VAL A 63 10.64 13.42 -5.73
C VAL A 63 11.40 12.89 -6.95
N GLU A 64 12.38 12.03 -6.71
CA GLU A 64 13.10 11.29 -7.73
C GLU A 64 12.32 10.04 -8.16
N LEU A 65 11.94 9.95 -9.44
CA LEU A 65 11.25 8.78 -9.97
C LEU A 65 12.22 7.69 -10.41
N VAL A 66 12.11 6.52 -9.76
CA VAL A 66 12.80 5.28 -10.13
C VAL A 66 11.80 4.25 -10.61
N ILE A 67 12.10 3.67 -11.77
CA ILE A 67 11.29 2.61 -12.37
C ILE A 67 11.98 1.27 -12.18
N VAL A 68 11.28 0.33 -11.54
CA VAL A 68 11.67 -1.07 -11.43
C VAL A 68 10.56 -1.94 -11.98
N ASP A 69 10.92 -2.86 -12.85
CA ASP A 69 9.96 -3.77 -13.47
C ASP A 69 10.51 -5.19 -13.52
N VAL A 70 9.58 -6.15 -13.64
CA VAL A 70 9.94 -7.55 -13.84
C VAL A 70 10.54 -7.70 -15.26
N PRO A 71 11.62 -8.48 -15.46
CA PRO A 71 12.22 -8.68 -16.78
C PRO A 71 11.20 -9.07 -17.85
N ASN A 72 11.36 -8.55 -19.06
CA ASN A 72 10.42 -8.80 -20.16
C ASN A 72 10.23 -10.30 -20.48
N ALA A 73 11.26 -11.13 -20.26
CA ALA A 73 11.19 -12.59 -20.42
C ALA A 73 10.17 -13.25 -19.47
N LEU A 74 9.73 -12.56 -18.43
CA LEU A 74 8.71 -12.98 -17.48
C LEU A 74 7.38 -12.28 -17.76
N ASN A 75 7.29 -11.28 -18.63
CA ASN A 75 6.01 -10.59 -18.86
C ASN A 75 4.93 -11.46 -19.57
N TRP A 76 5.30 -12.57 -20.21
CA TRP A 76 4.36 -13.45 -20.92
C TRP A 76 3.25 -14.06 -20.03
N PHE A 77 3.49 -14.22 -18.73
CA PHE A 77 2.48 -14.79 -17.82
C PHE A 77 1.43 -13.76 -17.35
N ARG A 78 1.65 -12.46 -17.62
CA ARG A 78 0.75 -11.38 -17.17
C ARG A 78 -0.59 -11.39 -17.92
N GLU A 79 -0.60 -11.80 -19.18
CA GLU A 79 -1.73 -11.57 -20.09
C GLU A 79 -2.82 -12.64 -20.01
N LYS A 80 -2.58 -13.77 -19.36
CA LYS A 80 -3.47 -14.94 -19.50
C LYS A 80 -4.58 -15.07 -18.44
N HIS A 81 -4.39 -14.72 -17.16
CA HIS A 81 -5.49 -14.80 -16.17
C HIS A 81 -5.40 -13.80 -15.00
N SER A 82 -6.55 -13.43 -14.40
CA SER A 82 -6.62 -12.46 -13.30
C SER A 82 -5.96 -12.93 -11.99
N ALA A 83 -5.86 -14.24 -11.77
CA ALA A 83 -5.14 -14.82 -10.62
C ALA A 83 -3.64 -14.46 -10.62
N PHE A 84 -3.08 -14.11 -11.79
CA PHE A 84 -1.66 -13.81 -11.96
C PHE A 84 -1.28 -12.40 -11.51
N HIS A 85 -2.25 -11.50 -11.24
CA HIS A 85 -1.95 -10.18 -10.72
C HIS A 85 -1.21 -10.23 -9.38
N HIS A 86 -1.59 -11.15 -8.48
CA HIS A 86 -0.96 -11.30 -7.17
C HIS A 86 0.47 -11.87 -7.32
N MET A 87 0.67 -12.82 -8.24
CA MET A 87 1.98 -13.38 -8.53
C MET A 87 2.92 -12.35 -9.16
N TYR A 88 2.41 -11.54 -10.10
CA TYR A 88 3.17 -10.45 -10.69
C TYR A 88 3.58 -9.43 -9.62
N TYR A 89 2.68 -9.10 -8.71
CA TYR A 89 2.99 -8.20 -7.59
C TYR A 89 4.08 -8.75 -6.69
N ILE A 90 4.03 -10.05 -6.34
CA ILE A 90 5.10 -10.72 -5.57
C ILE A 90 6.45 -10.63 -6.31
N LEU A 91 6.46 -10.92 -7.62
CA LEU A 91 7.68 -10.82 -8.42
C LEU A 91 8.20 -9.39 -8.46
N TRP A 92 7.34 -8.41 -8.66
CA TRP A 92 7.74 -7.00 -8.62
C TRP A 92 8.32 -6.60 -7.26
N GLN A 93 7.73 -7.04 -6.15
CA GLN A 93 8.28 -6.77 -4.82
C GLN A 93 9.69 -7.34 -4.66
N HIS A 94 9.95 -8.53 -5.20
CA HIS A 94 11.27 -9.11 -5.19
C HIS A 94 12.28 -8.24 -5.94
N TRP A 95 11.93 -7.77 -7.13
CA TRP A 95 12.78 -6.85 -7.92
C TRP A 95 12.95 -5.49 -7.25
N ALA A 96 11.91 -4.97 -6.61
CA ALA A 96 11.99 -3.74 -5.82
C ALA A 96 12.98 -3.90 -4.65
N TRP A 97 12.93 -5.03 -3.95
CA TRP A 97 13.90 -5.36 -2.89
C TRP A 97 15.33 -5.48 -3.44
N LEU A 98 15.53 -6.17 -4.57
CA LEU A 98 16.84 -6.28 -5.20
C LEU A 98 17.38 -4.90 -5.58
N TRP A 99 16.55 -4.03 -6.14
CA TRP A 99 16.95 -2.66 -6.45
C TRP A 99 17.38 -1.92 -5.18
N VAL A 100 16.61 -1.97 -4.10
CA VAL A 100 16.99 -1.34 -2.82
C VAL A 100 18.33 -1.88 -2.32
N LYS A 101 18.50 -3.20 -2.32
CA LYS A 101 19.74 -3.87 -1.89
C LYS A 101 20.96 -3.45 -2.72
N HIS A 102 20.79 -3.25 -4.03
CA HIS A 102 21.88 -2.97 -4.96
C HIS A 102 22.05 -1.49 -5.31
N SER A 103 21.16 -0.61 -4.85
CA SER A 103 21.19 0.84 -5.14
C SER A 103 22.42 1.55 -4.58
N GLY A 104 23.07 0.99 -3.54
CA GLY A 104 24.13 1.67 -2.79
C GLY A 104 23.64 2.84 -1.93
N ILE A 105 22.33 3.09 -1.88
CA ILE A 105 21.73 4.19 -1.11
C ILE A 105 21.43 3.73 0.31
N HIS A 106 21.85 4.52 1.30
CA HIS A 106 21.43 4.32 2.68
C HIS A 106 20.05 4.95 2.89
N PHE A 107 19.01 4.12 3.10
CA PHE A 107 17.66 4.58 3.38
C PHE A 107 17.41 4.65 4.88
N ASP A 108 16.97 5.81 5.37
CA ASP A 108 16.55 5.99 6.76
C ASP A 108 15.12 5.48 6.97
N VAL A 109 14.25 5.73 5.99
CA VAL A 109 12.83 5.38 6.04
C VAL A 109 12.41 4.77 4.70
N ILE A 110 11.78 3.61 4.77
CA ILE A 110 11.16 2.97 3.61
C ILE A 110 9.68 2.82 3.90
N HIS A 111 8.83 3.40 3.06
CA HIS A 111 7.39 3.35 3.20
C HIS A 111 6.78 2.62 2.00
N HIS A 112 6.23 1.43 2.25
CA HIS A 112 5.53 0.68 1.22
C HIS A 112 4.02 0.89 1.33
N VAL A 113 3.45 1.55 0.31
CA VAL A 113 2.09 2.11 0.35
C VAL A 113 1.10 1.39 -0.57
N THR A 114 1.57 0.70 -1.61
CA THR A 114 0.72 -0.10 -2.52
C THR A 114 1.41 -1.40 -2.95
N MET A 115 0.70 -2.50 -3.13
CA MET A 115 -0.76 -2.63 -3.11
C MET A 115 -1.36 -2.88 -1.72
N ASN A 116 -2.62 -2.51 -1.59
CA ASN A 116 -3.44 -2.75 -0.41
C ASN A 116 -3.87 -4.22 -0.26
N ASP A 117 -2.91 -5.12 -0.05
CA ASP A 117 -3.16 -6.54 0.23
C ASP A 117 -2.36 -7.03 1.44
N TYR A 118 -3.02 -7.15 2.60
CA TYR A 118 -2.37 -7.62 3.81
C TYR A 118 -1.82 -9.06 3.71
N ARG A 119 -2.27 -9.87 2.74
CA ARG A 119 -1.82 -11.26 2.59
C ARG A 119 -0.40 -11.35 2.03
N ILE A 120 0.08 -10.29 1.36
CA ILE A 120 1.36 -10.25 0.66
C ILE A 120 2.24 -9.15 1.29
N PRO A 121 3.05 -9.48 2.32
CA PRO A 121 3.88 -8.50 2.99
C PRO A 121 5.02 -8.03 2.09
N SER A 122 5.27 -6.72 2.06
CA SER A 122 6.37 -6.09 1.32
C SER A 122 7.73 -6.72 1.63
N GLU A 123 8.46 -7.25 0.64
CA GLU A 123 9.82 -7.78 0.85
C GLU A 123 10.83 -6.77 1.42
N LEU A 124 10.50 -5.48 1.42
CA LEU A 124 11.33 -4.41 1.95
C LEU A 124 11.61 -4.52 3.46
N TYR A 125 10.89 -5.37 4.22
CA TYR A 125 11.24 -5.67 5.63
C TYR A 125 12.67 -6.25 5.80
N LYS A 126 13.28 -6.70 4.71
CA LYS A 126 14.66 -7.20 4.64
C LYS A 126 15.68 -6.06 4.72
N ALA A 127 15.30 -4.80 4.50
CA ALA A 127 16.15 -3.63 4.65
C ALA A 127 16.41 -3.30 6.13
N LYS A 128 17.29 -4.05 6.79
CA LYS A 128 17.55 -3.92 8.24
C LYS A 128 18.17 -2.59 8.67
N GLY A 129 18.74 -1.83 7.75
CA GLY A 129 19.29 -0.49 8.02
C GLY A 129 18.25 0.63 8.04
N ALA A 130 16.99 0.36 7.64
CA ALA A 130 15.95 1.37 7.48
C ALA A 130 14.79 1.16 8.46
N LYS A 131 14.10 2.24 8.82
CA LYS A 131 12.77 2.17 9.46
C LYS A 131 11.72 1.84 8.40
N VAL A 132 11.43 0.55 8.24
CA VAL A 132 10.46 0.09 7.24
C VAL A 132 9.03 0.19 7.78
N ILE A 133 8.23 1.02 7.11
CA ILE A 133 6.80 1.23 7.35
C ILE A 133 6.01 0.49 6.27
N TRP A 134 5.02 -0.29 6.68
CA TRP A 134 4.13 -1.01 5.76
C TRP A 134 2.68 -0.55 5.94
N GLY A 135 2.08 -0.08 4.84
CA GLY A 135 0.68 0.32 4.79
C GLY A 135 0.44 1.79 4.49
N PRO A 136 -0.79 2.26 4.68
CA PRO A 136 -1.88 1.55 5.38
C PRO A 136 -2.43 0.35 4.60
N MET A 137 -2.64 -0.79 5.29
CA MET A 137 -3.06 -2.07 4.70
C MET A 137 -4.50 -2.46 5.10
N GLY A 138 -5.15 -3.18 4.20
CA GLY A 138 -6.54 -3.63 4.23
C GLY A 138 -6.68 -5.03 3.60
N GLY A 139 -7.91 -5.42 3.28
CA GLY A 139 -8.20 -6.70 2.63
C GLY A 139 -8.54 -7.87 3.57
N ALA A 140 -8.52 -7.66 4.89
CA ALA A 140 -8.95 -8.68 5.86
C ALA A 140 -10.47 -8.69 6.12
N GLN A 141 -11.23 -7.84 5.43
CA GLN A 141 -12.68 -7.73 5.60
C GLN A 141 -13.36 -9.03 5.18
N VAL A 142 -14.33 -9.43 5.99
CA VAL A 142 -15.15 -10.61 5.75
C VAL A 142 -16.60 -10.16 5.74
N THR A 143 -17.37 -10.65 4.78
CA THR A 143 -18.79 -10.37 4.70
C THR A 143 -19.49 -10.88 5.96
N PRO A 144 -20.17 -10.01 6.73
CA PRO A 144 -20.90 -10.42 7.92
C PRO A 144 -21.92 -11.52 7.60
N ARG A 145 -22.15 -12.46 8.53
CA ARG A 145 -23.08 -13.59 8.32
C ARG A 145 -24.43 -13.19 7.72
N PRO A 146 -25.11 -12.12 8.18
CA PRO A 146 -26.40 -11.71 7.62
C PRO A 146 -26.32 -11.27 6.15
N LEU A 147 -25.17 -10.78 5.70
CA LEU A 147 -24.97 -10.26 4.34
C LEU A 147 -24.38 -11.30 3.38
N LYS A 148 -23.99 -12.49 3.86
CA LYS A 148 -23.46 -13.57 3.00
C LYS A 148 -24.45 -14.06 1.94
N VAL A 149 -25.75 -13.83 2.16
CA VAL A 149 -26.80 -14.12 1.16
C VAL A 149 -26.60 -13.32 -0.14
N TYR A 150 -25.95 -12.15 -0.08
CA TYR A 150 -25.67 -11.31 -1.24
C TYR A 150 -24.34 -11.65 -1.94
N GLU A 151 -23.55 -12.59 -1.43
CA GLU A 151 -22.32 -13.02 -2.10
C GLU A 151 -22.64 -13.95 -3.26
N LYS A 152 -22.47 -13.45 -4.49
CA LYS A 152 -22.71 -14.19 -5.74
C LYS A 152 -21.97 -15.54 -5.82
N ASN A 153 -20.84 -15.68 -5.13
CA ASN A 153 -20.05 -16.92 -5.11
C ASN A 153 -19.53 -17.24 -3.70
N GLN A 154 -20.34 -17.97 -2.94
CA GLN A 154 -20.04 -18.34 -1.55
C GLN A 154 -18.81 -19.26 -1.41
N LEU A 155 -18.48 -20.05 -2.44
CA LEU A 155 -17.28 -20.90 -2.45
C LEU A 155 -16.01 -20.05 -2.51
N VAL A 156 -15.98 -19.06 -3.40
CA VAL A 156 -14.84 -18.13 -3.52
C VAL A 156 -14.70 -17.29 -2.25
N ALA A 157 -15.81 -16.83 -1.67
CA ALA A 157 -15.79 -16.09 -0.41
C ALA A 157 -15.27 -16.94 0.77
N SER A 158 -15.72 -18.19 0.87
CA SER A 158 -15.26 -19.13 1.90
C SER A 158 -13.78 -19.48 1.72
N PHE A 159 -13.32 -19.67 0.48
CA PHE A 159 -11.90 -19.86 0.18
C PHE A 159 -11.07 -18.64 0.55
N ARG A 160 -11.53 -17.42 0.25
CA ARG A 160 -10.88 -16.17 0.67
C ARG A 160 -10.78 -16.06 2.20
N GLU A 161 -11.85 -16.40 2.92
CA GLU A 161 -11.83 -16.45 4.40
C GLU A 161 -10.85 -17.48 4.94
N PHE A 162 -10.73 -18.64 4.27
CA PHE A 162 -9.75 -19.66 4.62
C PHE A 162 -8.32 -19.18 4.40
N VAL A 163 -8.01 -18.58 3.24
CA VAL A 163 -6.70 -17.99 2.94
C VAL A 163 -6.34 -16.91 3.96
N ASN A 164 -7.31 -16.05 4.32
CA ASN A 164 -7.13 -15.03 5.34
C ASN A 164 -6.75 -15.63 6.71
N LYS A 165 -7.37 -16.73 7.11
CA LYS A 165 -7.02 -17.46 8.34
C LYS A 165 -5.65 -18.13 8.22
N SER A 166 -5.32 -18.73 7.08
CA SER A 166 -4.07 -19.47 6.89
C SER A 166 -2.83 -18.58 6.88
N CYS A 167 -2.94 -17.29 6.51
CA CYS A 167 -1.87 -16.31 6.70
C CYS A 167 -1.36 -16.28 8.15
N SER A 168 -2.26 -16.41 9.13
CA SER A 168 -1.91 -16.44 10.56
C SER A 168 -1.26 -17.76 11.02
N TRP A 169 -1.16 -18.77 10.16
CA TRP A 169 -0.45 -20.03 10.46
C TRP A 169 0.95 -20.07 9.86
N ASN A 170 1.21 -19.28 8.81
CA ASN A 170 2.49 -19.26 8.13
C ASN A 170 3.58 -18.57 8.99
N PRO A 171 4.63 -19.28 9.46
CA PRO A 171 5.67 -18.70 10.31
C PRO A 171 6.51 -17.64 9.59
N PHE A 172 6.72 -17.76 8.28
CA PHE A 172 7.45 -16.77 7.48
C PHE A 172 6.68 -15.46 7.39
N TYR A 173 5.36 -15.53 7.22
CA TYR A 173 4.49 -14.36 7.24
C TYR A 173 4.54 -13.65 8.59
N LYS A 174 4.43 -14.40 9.71
CA LYS A 174 4.58 -13.81 11.07
C LYS A 174 5.92 -13.11 11.25
N LYS A 175 7.00 -13.76 10.80
CA LYS A 175 8.36 -13.21 10.89
C LYS A 175 8.52 -11.93 10.06
N ALA A 176 7.93 -11.89 8.86
CA ALA A 176 7.91 -10.70 8.03
C ALA A 176 7.15 -9.56 8.72
N LEU A 177 5.94 -9.80 9.22
CA LEU A 177 5.16 -8.77 9.91
C LEU A 177 5.86 -8.21 11.14
N ARG A 178 6.53 -9.05 11.93
CA ARG A 178 7.29 -8.62 13.11
C ARG A 178 8.58 -7.88 12.77
N SER A 179 9.01 -7.91 11.51
CA SER A 179 10.22 -7.23 11.05
C SER A 179 10.00 -5.75 10.70
N TYR A 180 8.76 -5.31 10.47
CA TYR A 180 8.48 -3.91 10.18
C TYR A 180 8.66 -3.05 11.43
N TYR A 181 9.19 -1.85 11.24
CA TYR A 181 9.24 -0.83 12.28
C TYR A 181 7.83 -0.40 12.69
N LYS A 182 6.98 -0.14 11.69
CA LYS A 182 5.58 0.24 11.89
C LYS A 182 4.69 -0.36 10.81
N ILE A 183 3.47 -0.72 11.20
CA ILE A 183 2.40 -1.15 10.28
C ILE A 183 1.23 -0.20 10.49
N TYR A 184 0.55 0.17 9.42
CA TYR A 184 -0.71 0.92 9.49
C TYR A 184 -1.83 0.09 8.87
N CYS A 185 -3.04 0.18 9.43
CA CYS A 185 -4.21 -0.52 8.92
C CYS A 185 -5.31 0.47 8.51
N ILE A 186 -6.09 0.14 7.48
CA ILE A 186 -7.18 1.02 7.00
C ILE A 186 -8.47 0.77 7.79
N ASN A 187 -8.69 -0.46 8.26
CA ASN A 187 -9.91 -0.87 8.95
C ASN A 187 -9.63 -1.76 10.16
N ASN A 188 -10.64 -1.82 11.04
CA ASN A 188 -10.60 -2.56 12.30
C ASN A 188 -10.40 -4.07 12.10
N GLU A 189 -10.97 -4.65 11.05
CA GLU A 189 -10.86 -6.08 10.76
C GLU A 189 -9.40 -6.47 10.47
N THR A 190 -8.72 -5.68 9.64
CA THR A 190 -7.32 -5.87 9.29
C THR A 190 -6.43 -5.59 10.50
N GLN A 191 -6.72 -4.51 11.23
CA GLN A 191 -6.02 -4.17 12.47
C GLN A 191 -6.06 -5.31 13.48
N LYS A 192 -7.25 -5.87 13.76
CA LYS A 192 -7.41 -7.00 14.70
C LYS A 192 -6.62 -8.23 14.27
N GLN A 193 -6.62 -8.55 12.97
CA GLN A 193 -5.86 -9.70 12.47
C GLN A 193 -4.35 -9.48 12.58
N ILE A 194 -3.84 -8.34 12.11
CA ILE A 194 -2.40 -8.04 12.15
C ILE A 194 -1.94 -7.94 13.61
N SER A 195 -2.68 -7.23 14.48
CA SER A 195 -2.32 -7.07 15.90
C SER A 195 -2.18 -8.40 16.62
N ARG A 196 -3.06 -9.38 16.34
CA ARG A 196 -2.94 -10.75 16.88
C ARG A 196 -1.68 -11.46 16.40
N ILE A 197 -1.25 -11.21 15.17
CA ILE A 197 -0.08 -11.86 14.59
C ILE A 197 1.22 -11.25 15.14
N VAL A 198 1.29 -9.92 15.19
CA VAL A 198 2.47 -9.20 15.70
C VAL A 198 2.56 -9.19 17.22
N GLY A 199 1.44 -9.39 17.93
CA GLY A 199 1.37 -9.41 19.40
C GLY A 199 1.37 -8.02 20.04
N LYS A 200 1.05 -6.97 19.29
CA LYS A 200 0.97 -5.57 19.74
C LYS A 200 -0.12 -4.82 18.98
N ASP A 201 -0.60 -3.72 19.55
CA ASP A 201 -1.57 -2.86 18.87
C ASP A 201 -0.95 -2.20 17.62
N VAL A 202 -1.77 -2.04 16.60
CA VAL A 202 -1.38 -1.49 15.29
C VAL A 202 -2.28 -0.30 14.99
N PRO A 203 -1.74 0.90 14.70
CA PRO A 203 -2.57 2.09 14.49
C PRO A 203 -3.36 2.03 13.18
N LEU A 204 -4.52 2.70 13.20
CA LEU A 204 -5.34 2.94 12.01
C LEU A 204 -4.89 4.20 11.26
N MET A 205 -4.93 4.16 9.93
CA MET A 205 -4.64 5.28 9.06
C MET A 205 -5.42 5.15 7.74
N PRO A 206 -6.14 6.20 7.31
CA PRO A 206 -6.81 6.21 6.00
C PRO A 206 -5.81 6.09 4.84
N GLU A 207 -6.19 5.36 3.78
CA GLU A 207 -5.35 5.16 2.59
C GLU A 207 -5.16 6.41 1.74
N LEU A 208 -6.11 7.33 1.78
CA LEU A 208 -6.11 8.57 1.02
C LEU A 208 -5.09 9.60 1.52
N ALA A 209 -4.23 9.24 2.48
CA ALA A 209 -3.20 10.10 3.06
C ALA A 209 -3.77 11.46 3.54
N LEU A 210 -4.96 11.43 4.15
CA LEU A 210 -5.65 12.61 4.67
C LEU A 210 -4.89 13.24 5.83
N ARG A 211 -4.96 14.57 5.93
CA ARG A 211 -4.41 15.31 7.07
C ARG A 211 -5.11 14.92 8.36
N ASP A 212 -4.38 14.89 9.46
CA ASP A 212 -4.93 14.57 10.79
C ASP A 212 -6.00 15.57 11.25
N GLU A 213 -5.93 16.82 10.79
CA GLU A 213 -6.97 17.86 11.00
C GLU A 213 -8.36 17.39 10.53
N TYR A 214 -8.42 16.64 9.41
CA TYR A 214 -9.70 16.11 8.91
C TYR A 214 -10.29 15.01 9.78
N LYS A 215 -9.50 14.39 10.66
CA LYS A 215 -9.98 13.37 11.62
C LYS A 215 -10.63 14.00 12.84
N THR A 216 -10.37 15.28 13.09
CA THR A 216 -10.74 15.99 14.33
C THR A 216 -11.72 17.13 14.11
N PHE A 217 -12.36 17.23 12.93
CA PHE A 217 -13.53 18.08 12.78
C PHE A 217 -14.62 17.59 13.73
N LEU A 218 -14.74 18.29 14.86
CA LEU A 218 -15.99 18.39 15.58
C LEU A 218 -16.94 19.09 14.60
N PHE A 219 -17.79 18.33 13.93
CA PHE A 219 -18.95 18.92 13.30
C PHE A 219 -19.71 19.63 14.42
N GLY A 220 -19.56 20.95 14.49
CA GLY A 220 -20.46 21.79 15.26
C GLY A 220 -21.87 21.35 14.89
N LYS A 221 -22.73 21.21 15.91
CA LYS A 221 -24.16 20.93 15.71
C LYS A 221 -24.66 21.77 14.53
N GLU A 222 -25.33 21.10 13.60
CA GLU A 222 -25.94 21.64 12.36
C GLU A 222 -25.03 21.69 11.12
N THR A 223 -24.80 20.54 10.51
CA THR A 223 -24.89 20.47 9.04
C THR A 223 -25.37 19.08 8.63
N THR A 224 -26.67 18.97 8.36
CA THR A 224 -27.29 17.79 7.77
C THR A 224 -26.85 17.67 6.31
N ILE A 225 -25.72 16.99 6.04
CA ILE A 225 -25.29 16.66 4.66
C ILE A 225 -25.77 15.26 4.27
N PHE A 226 -27.04 14.93 4.56
CA PHE A 226 -27.80 13.88 3.88
C PHE A 226 -29.28 14.19 4.08
N SER A 227 -29.80 15.14 3.30
CA SER A 227 -31.24 15.37 3.17
C SER A 227 -31.56 15.47 1.69
N LYS A 228 -32.31 14.47 1.20
CA LYS A 228 -33.03 14.42 -0.10
C LYS A 228 -32.10 14.33 -1.32
N SER A 229 -32.15 13.37 -2.24
CA SER A 229 -33.23 12.48 -2.70
C SER A 229 -32.60 11.34 -3.52
N PHE A 230 -33.00 10.10 -3.31
CA PHE A 230 -32.98 9.05 -4.33
C PHE A 230 -34.31 8.29 -4.19
N LEU A 231 -35.30 8.77 -4.93
CA LEU A 231 -36.38 7.96 -5.47
C LEU A 231 -36.09 7.82 -6.96
#